data_AF-A0AA49JKU2-F1
#
_entry.id   AF-A0AA49JKU2-F1
#
_cell.length_a   1.000
_cell.length_b   1.000
_cell.length_c   1.000
_cell.angle_alpha   90.00
_cell.angle_beta   90.00
_cell.angle_gamma   90.00
#
_symmetry.space_group_name_H-M   'P 1'
#
loop_
_entity.id
_entity.type
_entity.pdbx_description
1 polymer ?
#
loop_
_entity_poly.entity_id
_entity_poly.type
_entity_poly.pdbx_seq_one_letter_code
_entity_poly.pdbx_strand_id
1 'polypeptide(L)'
;MFFNLLKFEFNKLFKRREFNIVLTLEIAFISIAFICASMVLYKSPTSELPSAYQLWIGYDNANFNFIKFIYYLFFLTLPACIAYSDTFLEDRKERVLNFIVSRCNKGLYILSKGIVVFFSGFIVIFLPLLIHQLLCVVTLPLYTASEVIAGNPTYDKYYLTRFYFSQLHTLNPYLHNLLYIFLDGLFGGAIAIFSYAISFLKNIN
;
A
#
# COMPACT_ATOMS: atom_id res chain seq x y z
N MET A 1 5.58 -15.80 26.20
CA MET A 1 6.58 -14.70 26.25
C MET A 1 6.67 -13.95 24.92
N PHE A 2 6.95 -14.65 23.80
CA PHE A 2 7.00 -14.04 22.45
C PHE A 2 5.71 -13.30 22.06
N PHE A 3 4.53 -13.90 22.22
CA PHE A 3 3.25 -13.25 21.91
C PHE A 3 2.98 -11.98 22.72
N ASN A 4 3.41 -11.93 23.98
CA ASN A 4 3.24 -10.74 24.82
C ASN A 4 4.14 -9.59 24.35
N LEU A 5 5.36 -9.92 23.90
CA LEU A 5 6.29 -8.96 23.32
C LEU A 5 5.75 -8.42 21.98
N LEU A 6 5.23 -9.30 21.14
CA LEU A 6 4.63 -8.93 19.85
C LEU A 6 3.41 -8.01 20.05
N LYS A 7 2.51 -8.35 20.98
CA LYS A 7 1.37 -7.50 21.35
C LYS A 7 1.83 -6.13 21.89
N PHE A 8 2.90 -6.10 22.68
CA PHE A 8 3.47 -4.85 23.17
C PHE A 8 4.00 -3.95 22.05
N GLU A 9 4.76 -4.51 21.11
CA GLU A 9 5.30 -3.78 19.96
C GLU A 9 4.19 -3.29 19.00
N PHE A 10 3.15 -4.10 18.75
CA PHE A 10 1.99 -3.64 17.98
C PHE A 10 1.26 -2.48 18.66
N ASN A 11 1.08 -2.54 19.99
CA ASN A 11 0.49 -1.44 20.74
C ASN A 11 1.36 -0.17 20.69
N LYS A 12 2.68 -0.32 20.66
CA LYS A 12 3.62 0.79 20.50
C LYS A 12 3.51 1.41 19.11
N LEU A 13 3.39 0.57 18.07
CA LEU A 13 3.17 1.00 16.69
C LEU A 13 1.94 1.89 16.53
N PHE A 14 0.76 1.44 16.98
CA PHE A 14 -0.48 2.21 16.80
C PHE A 14 -0.53 3.51 17.62
N LYS A 15 0.28 3.62 18.67
CA LYS A 15 0.43 4.85 19.46
C LYS A 15 1.47 5.82 18.89
N ARG A 16 2.31 5.37 17.95
CA ARG A 16 3.39 6.19 17.37
C ARG A 16 2.78 7.26 16.48
N ARG A 17 3.15 8.52 16.74
CA ARG A 17 2.64 9.68 15.98
C ARG A 17 3.04 9.61 14.51
N GLU A 18 4.28 9.21 14.23
CA GLU A 18 4.82 9.10 12.87
C GLU A 18 4.00 8.13 12.01
N PHE A 19 3.72 6.93 12.54
CA PHE A 19 2.89 5.93 11.85
C PHE A 19 1.50 6.51 11.52
N ASN A 20 0.85 7.14 12.49
CA ASN A 20 -0.49 7.71 12.29
C ASN A 20 -0.49 8.90 11.32
N ILE A 21 0.54 9.75 11.35
CA ILE A 21 0.70 10.87 10.41
C ILE A 21 0.86 10.34 9.00
N VAL A 22 1.78 9.41 8.78
CA VAL A 22 2.07 8.83 7.47
C VAL A 22 0.82 8.13 6.90
N LEU A 23 0.14 7.33 7.72
CA LEU A 23 -1.10 6.65 7.30
C LEU A 23 -2.19 7.65 6.92
N THR A 24 -2.37 8.72 7.70
CA THR A 24 -3.36 9.76 7.40
C THR A 24 -3.02 10.51 6.10
N LEU A 25 -1.74 10.78 5.86
CA LEU A 25 -1.26 11.49 4.67
C LEU A 25 -1.49 10.65 3.40
N GLU A 26 -1.22 9.34 3.46
CA GLU A 26 -1.54 8.39 2.38
C GLU A 26 -3.04 8.35 2.06
N ILE A 27 -3.89 8.19 3.08
CA ILE A 27 -5.35 8.16 2.88
C ILE A 27 -5.83 9.48 2.28
N ALA A 28 -5.31 10.62 2.76
CA ALA A 28 -5.65 11.93 2.23
C ALA A 28 -5.23 12.06 0.75
N PHE A 29 -4.00 11.68 0.40
CA PHE A 29 -3.51 11.71 -0.98
C PHE A 29 -4.39 10.89 -1.93
N ILE A 30 -4.71 9.66 -1.54
CA ILE A 30 -5.57 8.77 -2.32
C ILE A 30 -6.99 9.33 -2.47
N SER A 31 -7.55 9.90 -1.40
CA SER A 31 -8.88 10.52 -1.47
C SER A 31 -8.90 11.74 -2.40
N ILE A 32 -7.85 12.56 -2.41
CA ILE A 32 -7.71 13.71 -3.30
C ILE A 32 -7.55 13.24 -4.75
N ALA A 33 -6.72 12.22 -4.99
CA ALA A 33 -6.55 11.63 -6.31
C ALA A 33 -7.87 11.08 -6.87
N PHE A 34 -8.64 10.39 -6.03
CA PHE A 34 -9.97 9.89 -6.35
C PHE A 34 -10.95 11.03 -6.68
N ILE A 35 -11.01 12.09 -5.85
CA ILE A 35 -11.86 13.24 -6.09
C ILE A 35 -11.50 13.91 -7.42
N CYS A 36 -10.22 14.11 -7.70
CA CYS A 36 -9.75 14.68 -8.96
C CYS A 36 -10.19 13.83 -10.17
N ALA A 37 -10.03 12.50 -10.09
CA ALA A 37 -10.48 11.58 -11.12
C ALA A 37 -12.01 11.62 -11.31
N SER A 38 -12.77 11.70 -10.20
CA SER A 38 -14.23 11.80 -10.24
C SER A 38 -14.73 13.12 -10.84
N MET A 39 -14.02 14.23 -10.63
CA MET A 39 -14.35 15.53 -11.22
C MET A 39 -14.19 15.53 -12.74
N VAL A 40 -13.20 14.83 -13.27
CA VAL A 40 -13.01 14.69 -14.73
C VAL A 40 -14.16 13.90 -15.37
N LEU A 41 -14.70 12.93 -14.64
CA LEU A 41 -15.83 12.10 -15.09
C LEU A 41 -17.21 12.73 -14.79
N TYR A 42 -17.22 13.89 -14.14
CA TYR A 42 -18.46 14.54 -13.73
C TYR A 42 -19.21 15.08 -14.95
N LYS A 43 -20.44 14.59 -15.16
CA LYS A 43 -21.33 14.85 -16.32
C LYS A 43 -20.91 14.17 -17.64
N SER A 44 -19.95 13.26 -17.62
CA SER A 44 -19.70 12.41 -18.78
C SER A 44 -20.91 11.53 -19.08
N PRO A 45 -21.22 11.23 -20.35
CA PRO A 45 -22.32 10.34 -20.71
C PRO A 45 -22.07 8.95 -20.11
N THR A 46 -23.15 8.28 -19.69
CA THR A 46 -23.07 6.98 -19.00
C THR A 46 -22.40 5.88 -19.82
N SER A 47 -22.37 6.03 -21.15
CA SER A 47 -21.68 5.15 -22.08
C SER A 47 -20.15 5.28 -22.04
N GLU A 48 -19.61 6.39 -21.54
CA GLU A 48 -18.17 6.67 -21.46
C GLU A 48 -17.60 6.44 -20.05
N LEU A 49 -18.45 6.18 -19.05
CA LEU A 49 -18.02 5.97 -17.67
C LEU A 49 -17.21 4.67 -17.54
N PRO A 50 -15.97 4.71 -17.02
CA PRO A 50 -15.21 3.50 -16.76
C PRO A 50 -15.89 2.62 -15.72
N SER A 51 -15.67 1.32 -15.80
CA SER A 51 -16.07 0.39 -14.73
C SER A 51 -15.25 0.68 -13.46
N ALA A 52 -15.80 0.41 -12.27
CA ALA A 52 -15.13 0.77 -11.02
C ALA A 52 -13.72 0.17 -10.84
N TYR A 53 -13.43 -0.98 -11.45
CA TYR A 53 -12.09 -1.58 -11.41
C TYR A 53 -11.05 -0.84 -12.28
N GLN A 54 -11.50 -0.10 -13.30
CA GLN A 54 -10.64 0.63 -14.25
C GLN A 54 -10.21 2.01 -13.73
N LEU A 55 -10.99 2.63 -12.83
CA LEU A 55 -10.60 3.88 -12.19
C LEU A 55 -9.53 3.66 -11.09
N TRP A 56 -9.26 2.40 -10.73
CA TRP A 56 -8.28 2.08 -9.71
C TRP A 56 -6.88 2.59 -10.11
N ILE A 57 -6.12 3.13 -9.15
CA ILE A 57 -4.86 3.83 -9.41
C ILE A 57 -3.80 2.95 -10.10
N GLY A 58 -3.86 1.63 -9.91
CA GLY A 58 -2.98 0.66 -10.56
C GLY A 58 -3.36 0.30 -11.99
N TYR A 59 -4.59 0.61 -12.42
CA TYR A 59 -5.04 0.35 -13.79
C TYR A 59 -4.23 1.20 -14.77
N ASP A 60 -3.62 0.58 -15.77
CA ASP A 60 -2.77 1.24 -16.74
C ASP A 60 -3.51 1.49 -18.05
N ASN A 61 -4.00 2.73 -18.21
CA ASN A 61 -4.42 3.22 -19.50
C ASN A 61 -3.16 3.55 -20.30
N ALA A 62 -3.17 3.31 -21.60
CA ALA A 62 -2.01 3.61 -22.46
C ALA A 62 -1.55 5.09 -22.42
N ASN A 63 -2.34 5.98 -21.81
CA ASN A 63 -2.01 7.37 -21.58
C ASN A 63 -1.18 7.54 -20.29
N PHE A 64 -0.04 8.21 -20.42
CA PHE A 64 0.83 8.53 -19.31
C PHE A 64 0.11 9.38 -18.24
N ASN A 65 -0.02 8.86 -17.03
CA ASN A 65 -0.61 9.57 -15.89
C ASN A 65 0.49 9.92 -14.87
N PHE A 66 0.88 11.19 -14.85
CA PHE A 66 1.95 11.70 -13.98
C PHE A 66 1.68 11.48 -12.48
N ILE A 67 0.42 11.58 -12.05
CA ILE A 67 0.01 11.39 -10.66
C ILE A 67 0.24 9.94 -10.22
N LYS A 68 -0.11 8.98 -11.09
CA LYS A 68 0.13 7.54 -10.87
C LYS A 68 1.63 7.25 -10.74
N PHE A 69 2.45 7.82 -11.61
CA PHE A 69 3.90 7.63 -11.55
C PHE A 69 4.50 8.13 -10.23
N ILE A 70 4.11 9.33 -9.79
CA ILE A 70 4.55 9.87 -8.48
C ILE A 70 4.12 8.97 -7.33
N TYR A 71 2.88 8.45 -7.36
CA TYR A 71 2.38 7.58 -6.32
C TYR A 71 3.23 6.31 -6.16
N TYR A 72 3.42 5.57 -7.26
CA TYR A 72 4.19 4.33 -7.25
C TYR A 72 5.69 4.54 -6.96
N LEU A 73 6.26 5.69 -7.37
CA LEU A 73 7.68 5.98 -7.13
C LEU A 73 7.95 6.42 -5.68
N PHE A 74 7.20 7.39 -5.17
CA PHE A 74 7.50 8.06 -3.90
C PHE A 74 6.64 7.57 -2.74
N PHE A 75 5.32 7.46 -2.95
CA PHE A 75 4.36 7.14 -1.90
C PHE A 75 4.29 5.63 -1.60
N LEU A 76 4.67 4.77 -2.54
CA LEU A 76 4.84 3.34 -2.25
C LEU A 76 6.08 3.05 -1.38
N THR A 77 7.18 3.79 -1.55
CA THR A 77 8.49 3.42 -0.99
C THR A 77 8.88 4.23 0.26
N LEU A 78 8.67 5.55 0.27
CA LEU A 78 9.09 6.42 1.38
C LEU A 78 8.25 6.24 2.65
N PRO A 79 6.90 6.22 2.58
CA PRO A 79 6.02 5.99 3.73
C PRO A 79 6.31 4.67 4.45
N ALA A 80 6.55 3.61 3.68
CA ALA A 80 6.89 2.29 4.20
C ALA A 80 8.21 2.30 4.99
N CYS A 81 9.19 3.08 4.56
CA CYS A 81 10.44 3.27 5.30
C CYS A 81 10.20 4.05 6.60
N ILE A 82 9.47 5.17 6.56
CA ILE A 82 9.34 6.11 7.69
C ILE A 82 8.44 5.56 8.80
N ALA A 83 7.48 4.69 8.47
CA ALA A 83 6.44 4.23 9.39
C ALA A 83 6.96 3.68 10.74
N TYR A 84 7.95 2.79 10.72
CA TYR A 84 8.42 2.10 11.94
C TYR A 84 9.87 1.59 11.92
N SER A 85 10.67 1.87 10.88
CA SER A 85 12.03 1.31 10.76
C SER A 85 13.01 1.88 11.81
N ASP A 86 12.82 3.14 12.21
CA ASP A 86 13.71 3.86 13.14
C ASP A 86 13.60 3.42 14.61
N THR A 87 12.56 2.67 14.95
CA THR A 87 12.27 2.30 16.35
C THR A 87 13.36 1.46 17.02
N PHE A 88 14.20 0.78 16.24
CA PHE A 88 15.36 0.09 16.79
C PHE A 88 16.50 1.05 17.16
N LEU A 89 16.70 2.11 16.40
CA LEU A 89 17.68 3.16 16.73
C LEU A 89 17.21 3.94 17.96
N GLU A 90 15.93 4.28 18.04
CA GLU A 90 15.33 4.95 19.20
C GLU A 90 15.52 4.14 20.48
N ASP A 91 15.13 2.86 20.47
CA ASP A 91 15.24 2.01 21.66
C ASP A 91 16.69 1.79 22.12
N ARG A 92 17.66 1.93 21.19
CA ARG A 92 19.09 1.93 21.52
C ARG A 92 19.56 3.26 22.10
N LYS A 93 19.18 4.38 21.49
CA LYS A 93 19.52 5.73 21.98
C LYS A 93 18.99 5.96 23.39
N GLU A 94 17.75 5.52 23.66
CA GLU A 94 17.09 5.69 24.96
C GLU A 94 17.49 4.64 26.00
N ARG A 95 18.41 3.72 25.67
CA ARG A 95 18.86 2.59 26.52
C ARG A 95 17.73 1.65 26.97
N VAL A 96 16.53 1.77 26.41
CA VAL A 96 15.37 0.90 26.63
C VAL A 96 15.70 -0.55 26.26
N LEU A 97 16.56 -0.74 25.25
CA LEU A 97 16.99 -2.06 24.79
C LEU A 97 17.67 -2.88 25.91
N ASN A 98 18.43 -2.24 26.81
CA ASN A 98 19.10 -2.94 27.91
C ASN A 98 18.10 -3.51 28.92
N PHE A 99 17.03 -2.76 29.22
CA PHE A 99 15.96 -3.22 30.09
C PHE A 99 15.17 -4.37 29.46
N ILE A 100 14.90 -4.30 28.15
CA ILE A 100 14.17 -5.37 27.44
C ILE A 100 15.03 -6.64 27.36
N VAL A 101 16.31 -6.54 26.99
CA VAL A 101 17.21 -7.70 26.87
C VAL A 101 17.53 -8.33 28.22
N SER A 102 17.47 -7.56 29.32
CA SER A 102 17.62 -8.14 30.67
C SER A 102 16.48 -9.10 31.04
N ARG A 103 15.29 -8.93 30.44
CA ARG A 103 14.09 -9.73 30.72
C ARG A 103 13.70 -10.68 29.61
N CYS A 104 14.25 -10.52 28.40
CA CYS A 104 13.90 -11.28 27.20
C CYS A 104 15.14 -11.63 26.36
N ASN A 105 15.10 -12.78 25.69
CA ASN A 105 16.15 -13.13 24.73
C ASN A 105 16.20 -12.11 23.57
N LYS A 106 17.39 -11.57 23.30
CA LYS A 106 17.66 -10.59 22.24
C LYS A 106 17.17 -11.05 20.86
N GLY A 107 17.32 -12.34 20.54
CA GLY A 107 16.88 -12.90 19.26
C GLY A 107 15.36 -12.83 19.06
N LEU A 108 14.59 -13.16 20.11
CA LEU A 108 13.13 -13.07 20.09
C LEU A 108 12.65 -11.61 19.97
N TYR A 109 13.39 -10.67 20.54
CA TYR A 109 13.09 -9.24 20.41
C TYR A 109 13.28 -8.73 18.99
N ILE A 110 14.42 -9.05 18.35
CA ILE A 110 14.69 -8.66 16.96
C ILE A 110 13.65 -9.26 16.02
N LEU A 111 13.30 -10.54 16.20
CA LEU A 111 12.30 -11.22 15.38
C LEU A 111 10.90 -10.61 15.55
N SER A 112 10.47 -10.38 16.79
CA SER A 112 9.18 -9.76 17.08
C SER A 112 9.09 -8.35 16.50
N LYS A 113 10.16 -7.56 16.60
CA LYS A 113 10.20 -6.21 16.03
C LYS A 113 10.20 -6.24 14.50
N GLY A 114 10.95 -7.15 13.87
CA GLY A 114 10.93 -7.33 12.42
C GLY A 114 9.53 -7.64 11.87
N ILE A 115 8.76 -8.48 12.57
CA ILE A 115 7.35 -8.75 12.21
C ILE A 115 6.52 -7.47 12.29
N VAL A 116 6.66 -6.68 13.35
CA VAL A 116 5.88 -5.44 13.53
C VAL A 116 6.25 -4.40 12.48
N VAL A 117 7.53 -4.28 12.12
CA VAL A 117 8.01 -3.41 11.03
C VAL A 117 7.45 -3.86 9.67
N PHE A 118 7.41 -5.17 9.40
CA PHE A 118 6.79 -5.67 8.18
C PHE A 118 5.33 -5.26 8.08
N PHE A 119 4.57 -5.52 9.15
CA PHE A 119 3.15 -5.15 9.19
C PHE A 119 2.94 -3.64 9.18
N SER A 120 3.88 -2.83 9.70
CA SER A 120 3.80 -1.37 9.60
C SER A 120 3.82 -0.92 8.14
N GLY A 121 4.79 -1.40 7.36
CA GLY A 121 4.89 -1.07 5.94
C GLY A 121 3.72 -1.62 5.13
N PHE A 122 3.30 -2.85 5.45
CA PHE A 122 2.14 -3.48 4.82
C PHE A 122 0.87 -2.66 5.03
N ILE A 123 0.54 -2.29 6.28
CA ILE A 123 -0.70 -1.57 6.60
C ILE A 123 -0.71 -0.17 5.97
N VAL A 124 0.43 0.53 5.97
CA VAL A 124 0.55 1.88 5.40
C VAL A 124 0.26 1.91 3.90
N ILE A 125 0.54 0.84 3.16
CA ILE A 125 0.25 0.76 1.73
C ILE A 125 -1.10 0.07 1.47
N PHE A 126 -1.34 -1.07 2.11
CA PHE A 126 -2.51 -1.89 1.86
C PHE A 126 -3.82 -1.16 2.20
N LEU A 127 -3.88 -0.50 3.37
CA LEU A 127 -5.12 0.11 3.85
C LEU A 127 -5.58 1.28 2.97
N PRO A 128 -4.71 2.25 2.58
CA PRO A 128 -5.12 3.34 1.72
C PRO A 128 -5.56 2.87 0.31
N LEU A 129 -4.83 1.93 -0.30
CA LEU A 129 -5.20 1.34 -1.59
C LEU A 129 -6.53 0.56 -1.54
N LEU A 130 -6.79 -0.15 -0.43
CA LEU A 130 -8.07 -0.83 -0.22
C LEU A 130 -9.21 0.18 -0.12
N ILE A 131 -9.03 1.27 0.62
CA ILE A 131 -10.01 2.37 0.71
C ILE A 131 -10.26 2.97 -0.67
N HIS A 132 -9.23 3.17 -1.49
CA HIS A 132 -9.38 3.65 -2.87
C HIS A 132 -10.31 2.76 -3.69
N GLN A 133 -10.08 1.44 -3.65
CA GLN A 133 -10.90 0.48 -4.39
C GLN A 133 -12.35 0.48 -3.91
N LEU A 134 -12.58 0.59 -2.59
CA LEU A 134 -13.93 0.70 -2.03
C LEU A 134 -14.63 1.98 -2.48
N LEU A 135 -13.94 3.12 -2.48
CA LEU A 135 -14.49 4.39 -2.98
C LEU A 135 -14.91 4.26 -4.44
N CYS A 136 -14.06 3.66 -5.28
CA CYS A 136 -14.39 3.44 -6.70
C CYS A 136 -15.66 2.60 -6.87
N VAL A 137 -15.79 1.51 -6.10
CA VAL A 137 -16.96 0.60 -6.18
C VAL A 137 -18.25 1.28 -5.73
N VAL A 138 -18.19 2.19 -4.77
CA VAL A 138 -19.39 2.91 -4.28
C VAL A 138 -19.86 3.97 -5.27
N THR A 139 -18.95 4.61 -6.01
CA THR A 139 -19.30 5.74 -6.89
C THR A 139 -19.57 5.37 -8.35
N LEU A 140 -18.94 4.32 -8.85
CA LEU A 140 -19.00 3.93 -10.26
C LEU A 140 -19.82 2.66 -10.46
N PRO A 141 -20.34 2.43 -11.69
CA PRO A 141 -20.97 1.16 -12.02
C PRO A 141 -19.97 0.01 -11.88
N LEU A 142 -20.45 -1.15 -11.43
CA LEU A 142 -19.64 -2.37 -11.36
C LEU A 142 -19.19 -2.83 -12.75
N TYR A 143 -20.06 -2.70 -13.75
CA TYR A 143 -19.78 -3.04 -15.13
C TYR A 143 -20.42 -1.99 -16.03
N THR A 144 -19.63 -1.42 -16.95
CA THR A 144 -20.11 -0.47 -17.95
C THR A 144 -19.74 -0.93 -19.34
N ALA A 145 -20.59 -0.63 -20.33
CA ALA A 145 -20.28 -0.85 -21.76
C ALA A 145 -19.07 -0.05 -22.27
N SER A 146 -18.57 0.92 -21.48
CA SER A 146 -17.33 1.68 -21.69
C SER A 146 -16.06 0.84 -21.51
N GLU A 147 -16.11 -0.49 -21.61
CA GLU A 147 -14.89 -1.26 -21.92
C GLU A 147 -14.23 -0.77 -23.22
N VAL A 148 -14.98 -0.03 -24.04
CA VAL A 148 -14.58 0.78 -25.20
C VAL A 148 -13.91 2.11 -24.78
N ILE A 149 -12.89 2.09 -23.92
CA ILE A 149 -12.05 3.30 -23.75
C ILE A 149 -10.87 3.18 -24.73
N ALA A 150 -10.83 4.11 -25.69
CA ALA A 150 -9.92 4.20 -26.85
C ALA A 150 -10.41 3.57 -28.18
N GLY A 151 -11.73 3.49 -28.42
CA GLY A 151 -12.27 3.19 -29.76
C GLY A 151 -12.08 1.76 -30.25
N ASN A 152 -11.60 0.87 -29.38
CA ASN A 152 -11.41 -0.54 -29.70
C ASN A 152 -12.59 -1.37 -29.19
N PRO A 153 -13.04 -2.36 -29.96
CA PRO A 153 -14.20 -3.16 -29.60
C PRO A 153 -13.94 -4.06 -28.39
N THR A 154 -15.02 -4.47 -27.73
CA THR A 154 -15.06 -5.33 -26.52
C THR A 154 -14.30 -6.66 -26.63
N TYR A 155 -13.90 -7.07 -27.83
CA TYR A 155 -13.13 -8.29 -28.10
C TYR A 155 -11.62 -8.07 -28.21
N ASP A 156 -11.14 -6.82 -28.17
CA ASP A 156 -9.73 -6.51 -28.27
C ASP A 156 -8.99 -6.74 -26.94
N LYS A 157 -8.65 -8.02 -26.72
CA LYS A 157 -7.91 -8.52 -25.55
C LYS A 157 -6.49 -7.91 -25.43
N TYR A 158 -6.03 -7.14 -26.42
CA TYR A 158 -4.66 -6.64 -26.50
C TYR A 158 -4.27 -5.71 -25.34
N TYR A 159 -5.23 -4.98 -24.76
CA TYR A 159 -5.00 -4.13 -23.58
C TYR A 159 -4.96 -4.93 -22.26
N LEU A 160 -5.74 -6.01 -22.16
CA LEU A 160 -5.70 -6.92 -21.01
C LEU A 160 -4.35 -7.66 -20.91
N THR A 161 -3.60 -7.78 -22.01
CA THR A 161 -2.28 -8.44 -22.06
C THR A 161 -1.16 -7.70 -21.34
N ARG A 162 -1.34 -6.42 -20.97
CA ARG A 162 -0.35 -5.69 -20.16
C ARG A 162 -0.42 -6.02 -18.67
N PHE A 163 -1.52 -6.62 -18.21
CA PHE A 163 -1.65 -7.08 -16.83
C PHE A 163 -1.02 -8.47 -16.68
N TYR A 164 -0.13 -8.62 -15.69
CA TYR A 164 0.27 -9.96 -15.22
C TYR A 164 -0.99 -10.66 -14.71
N PHE A 165 -1.14 -11.98 -14.81
CA PHE A 165 -2.39 -12.70 -14.46
C PHE A 165 -3.63 -12.29 -15.29
N SER A 166 -3.47 -12.07 -16.60
CA SER A 166 -4.57 -11.72 -17.52
C SER A 166 -5.78 -12.65 -17.44
N GLN A 167 -5.58 -13.96 -17.24
CA GLN A 167 -6.66 -14.94 -17.08
C GLN A 167 -7.53 -14.66 -15.84
N LEU A 168 -6.92 -14.24 -14.72
CA LEU A 168 -7.65 -13.87 -13.51
C LEU A 168 -8.46 -12.60 -13.73
N HIS A 169 -7.89 -11.61 -14.43
CA HIS A 169 -8.59 -10.37 -14.76
C HIS A 169 -9.82 -10.64 -15.63
N THR A 170 -9.73 -11.56 -16.62
CA THR A 170 -10.89 -11.89 -17.47
C THR A 170 -12.01 -12.59 -16.71
N LEU A 171 -11.70 -13.34 -15.66
CA LEU A 171 -12.69 -14.03 -14.85
C LEU A 171 -13.30 -13.12 -13.79
N ASN A 172 -12.45 -12.39 -13.05
CA ASN A 172 -12.85 -11.53 -11.93
C ASN A 172 -11.88 -10.33 -11.80
N PRO A 173 -12.18 -9.16 -12.41
CA PRO A 173 -11.29 -8.00 -12.38
C PRO A 173 -11.14 -7.38 -10.99
N TYR A 174 -12.14 -7.48 -10.12
CA TYR A 174 -12.03 -6.99 -8.73
C TYR A 174 -11.11 -7.83 -7.86
N LEU A 175 -11.16 -9.16 -8.03
CA LEU A 175 -10.25 -10.08 -7.33
C LEU A 175 -8.81 -9.84 -7.79
N HIS A 176 -8.65 -9.52 -9.07
CA HIS A 176 -7.39 -9.13 -9.65
C HIS A 176 -6.80 -7.86 -9.01
N ASN A 177 -7.59 -6.78 -8.91
CA ASN A 177 -7.14 -5.55 -8.22
C ASN A 177 -6.79 -5.84 -6.75
N LEU A 178 -7.58 -6.65 -6.04
CA LEU A 178 -7.32 -7.01 -4.65
C LEU A 178 -5.99 -7.76 -4.50
N LEU A 179 -5.67 -8.66 -5.43
CA LEU A 179 -4.38 -9.35 -5.47
C LEU A 179 -3.23 -8.36 -5.63
N TYR A 180 -3.35 -7.39 -6.54
CA TYR A 180 -2.33 -6.36 -6.70
C TYR A 180 -2.17 -5.47 -5.46
N ILE A 181 -3.25 -5.04 -4.83
CA ILE A 181 -3.20 -4.28 -3.57
C ILE A 181 -2.46 -5.09 -2.50
N PHE A 182 -2.69 -6.40 -2.44
CA PHE A 182 -1.99 -7.29 -1.54
C PHE A 182 -0.49 -7.40 -1.87
N LEU A 183 -0.11 -7.53 -3.14
CA LEU A 183 1.29 -7.53 -3.59
C LEU A 183 1.99 -6.20 -3.27
N ASP A 184 1.33 -5.07 -3.50
CA ASP A 184 1.83 -3.73 -3.17
C ASP A 184 2.08 -3.61 -1.66
N GLY A 185 1.16 -4.12 -0.84
CA GLY A 185 1.35 -4.22 0.62
C GLY A 185 2.55 -5.09 1.01
N LEU A 186 2.71 -6.26 0.38
CA LEU A 186 3.87 -7.14 0.63
C LEU A 186 5.19 -6.44 0.28
N PHE A 187 5.21 -5.69 -0.83
CA PHE A 187 6.36 -4.91 -1.26
C PHE A 187 6.69 -3.81 -0.24
N GLY A 188 5.68 -3.09 0.26
CA GLY A 188 5.85 -2.13 1.36
C GLY A 188 6.42 -2.74 2.62
N GLY A 189 5.91 -3.90 3.03
CA GLY A 189 6.44 -4.63 4.18
C GLY A 189 7.91 -5.05 3.98
N ALA A 190 8.26 -5.51 2.78
CA ALA A 190 9.64 -5.89 2.44
C ALA A 190 10.60 -4.69 2.48
N ILE A 191 10.18 -3.53 1.97
CA ILE A 191 10.95 -2.28 2.04
C ILE A 191 11.15 -1.84 3.50
N ALA A 192 10.11 -1.94 4.33
CA ALA A 192 10.21 -1.61 5.75
C ALA A 192 11.21 -2.52 6.48
N ILE A 193 11.18 -3.83 6.21
CA ILE A 193 12.20 -4.77 6.73
C ILE A 193 13.60 -4.39 6.23
N PHE A 194 13.74 -4.04 4.94
CA PHE A 194 15.03 -3.67 4.37
C PHE A 194 15.61 -2.42 5.05
N SER A 195 14.77 -1.39 5.28
CA SER A 195 15.12 -0.20 6.05
C SER A 195 15.54 -0.55 7.49
N TYR A 196 14.81 -1.46 8.14
CA TYR A 196 15.16 -1.99 9.45
C TYR A 196 16.49 -2.78 9.45
N ALA A 197 16.80 -3.52 8.37
CA ALA A 197 18.06 -4.22 8.23
C ALA A 197 19.25 -3.24 8.15
N ILE A 198 19.10 -2.12 7.43
CA ILE A 198 20.11 -1.06 7.35
C ILE A 198 20.41 -0.45 8.73
N SER A 199 19.39 -0.37 9.60
CA SER A 199 19.59 0.11 10.97
C SER A 199 20.60 -0.72 11.78
N PHE A 200 20.87 -1.98 11.41
CA PHE A 200 21.91 -2.79 12.04
C PHE A 200 23.31 -2.52 11.48
N LEU A 201 23.43 -2.05 10.24
CA LEU A 201 24.74 -1.79 9.59
C LEU A 201 25.46 -0.58 10.18
N LYS A 202 24.74 0.39 10.76
CA LYS A 202 25.31 1.55 11.46
C LYS A 202 26.20 1.17 12.67
N ASN A 203 26.33 -0.12 12.95
CA ASN A 203 27.07 -0.69 14.06
C ASN A 203 28.43 -1.33 13.67
N ILE A 204 28.94 -1.10 12.45
CA ILE A 204 30.22 -1.69 11.96
C ILE A 204 31.43 -0.75 12.13
N ASN A 205 31.26 0.47 12.65
CA ASN A 205 32.38 1.37 13.01
C ASN A 205 32.43 1.64 14.51
#